data_AF-A0A183HVW0-F1
#
_entry.id   AF-A0A183HVW0-F1
#
_cell.length_a   1.000
_cell.length_b   1.000
_cell.length_c   1.000
_cell.angle_alpha   90.00
_cell.angle_beta   90.00
_cell.angle_gamma   90.00
#
_symmetry.space_group_name_H-M   'P 1'
#
loop_
_entity.id
_entity.type
_entity.pdbx_description
1 polymer ?
#
loop_
_entity_poly.entity_id
_entity_poly.type
_entity_poly.pdbx_seq_one_letter_code
_entity_poly.pdbx_strand_id
1 'polypeptide(L)'
;RLLIDCFISKKSVNQACSGPKVVQKNYADQIELAYDPVFSWLSAKDAKVRAEAANCIGELCLMIPPKRLIDEMRKLVPMFLNLHRKIGVDQHLVTQGLCRFLEAACADENCPLDAYLEDILNALFPLVYSVPEQAIASNISMRNQSEAFRCFHVAG
;
A
#
# COMPACT_ATOMS: atom_id res chain seq x y z
N ARG A 1 -9.62 -13.48 8.41
CA ARG A 1 -8.58 -13.60 9.47
C ARG A 1 -7.59 -14.70 9.09
N LEU A 2 -7.95 -15.99 9.09
CA LEU A 2 -7.04 -17.09 8.72
C LEU A 2 -6.27 -16.93 7.39
N LEU A 3 -6.89 -16.42 6.31
CA LEU A 3 -6.18 -16.20 5.03
C LEU A 3 -5.20 -15.01 5.08
N ILE A 4 -5.57 -13.94 5.77
CA ILE A 4 -4.69 -12.77 6.00
C ILE A 4 -3.52 -13.19 6.89
N ASP A 5 -3.81 -13.91 7.97
CA ASP A 5 -2.80 -14.43 8.90
C ASP A 5 -1.87 -15.42 8.20
N CYS A 6 -2.38 -16.24 7.27
CA CYS A 6 -1.58 -17.16 6.45
C CYS A 6 -0.69 -16.41 5.42
N PHE A 7 -1.19 -15.31 4.85
CA PHE A 7 -0.40 -14.44 3.97
C PHE A 7 0.70 -13.71 4.75
N ILE A 8 0.38 -13.17 5.94
CA ILE A 8 1.33 -12.52 6.85
C ILE A 8 2.37 -13.53 7.36
N SER A 9 1.95 -14.74 7.73
CA SER A 9 2.85 -15.79 8.19
C SER A 9 3.80 -16.26 7.08
N LYS A 10 3.36 -16.28 5.81
CA LYS A 10 4.24 -16.55 4.66
C LYS A 10 5.23 -15.42 4.39
N LYS A 11 4.90 -14.17 4.69
CA LYS A 11 5.84 -13.02 4.60
C LYS A 11 7.02 -13.19 5.57
N SER A 12 6.78 -13.75 6.76
CA SER A 12 7.84 -14.02 7.74
C SER A 12 8.73 -15.23 7.40
N VAL A 13 8.27 -16.16 6.56
CA VAL A 13 8.98 -17.41 6.26
C VAL A 13 9.85 -17.31 5.00
N ASN A 14 9.57 -16.38 4.08
CA ASN A 14 10.31 -16.25 2.81
C ASN A 14 11.56 -15.36 2.86
N GLN A 15 12.07 -15.02 4.05
CA GLN A 15 13.40 -14.42 4.20
C GLN A 15 14.49 -15.51 4.20
N ALA A 16 14.52 -16.33 3.14
CA ALA A 16 15.58 -17.30 2.88
C ALA A 16 15.89 -17.39 1.37
N CYS A 17 17.07 -16.87 1.02
CA CYS A 17 17.87 -17.11 -0.19
C CYS A 17 17.18 -17.65 -1.46
N SER A 18 16.54 -16.76 -2.23
CA SER A 18 16.61 -16.77 -3.70
C SER A 18 16.22 -15.38 -4.20
N GLY A 19 16.89 -14.86 -5.24
CA GLY A 19 16.71 -13.47 -5.66
C GLY A 19 15.25 -13.12 -5.99
N PRO A 20 14.81 -11.86 -5.76
CA PRO A 20 13.39 -11.45 -5.82
C PRO A 20 12.69 -11.78 -7.14
N LYS A 21 13.45 -11.80 -8.25
CA LYS A 21 12.93 -12.08 -9.61
C LYS A 21 12.61 -13.56 -9.88
N VAL A 22 13.23 -14.50 -9.15
CA VAL A 22 13.01 -15.95 -9.36
C VAL A 22 11.75 -16.42 -8.64
N VAL A 23 11.48 -15.87 -7.46
CA VAL A 23 10.27 -16.19 -6.68
C VAL A 23 9.01 -15.65 -7.37
N GLN A 24 9.06 -14.43 -7.93
CA GLN A 24 7.90 -13.82 -8.61
C GLN A 24 7.35 -14.67 -9.77
N LYS A 25 8.22 -15.30 -10.59
CA LYS A 25 7.76 -16.12 -11.73
C LYS A 25 7.04 -17.40 -11.32
N ASN A 26 7.37 -17.96 -10.15
CA ASN A 26 6.77 -19.23 -9.69
C ASN A 26 5.40 -19.03 -9.01
N TYR A 27 5.08 -17.80 -8.58
CA TYR A 27 3.86 -17.51 -7.81
C TYR A 27 2.93 -16.47 -8.47
N ALA A 28 3.23 -16.03 -9.70
CA ALA A 28 2.46 -15.01 -10.41
C ALA A 28 0.96 -15.33 -10.46
N ASP A 29 0.60 -16.56 -10.83
CA ASP A 29 -0.80 -17.00 -10.89
C ASP A 29 -1.50 -16.92 -9.52
N GLN A 30 -0.80 -17.31 -8.45
CA GLN A 30 -1.39 -17.26 -7.11
C GLN A 30 -1.54 -15.84 -6.57
N ILE A 31 -0.61 -14.95 -6.94
CA ILE A 31 -0.68 -13.52 -6.64
C ILE A 31 -1.87 -12.89 -7.37
N GLU A 32 -2.05 -13.24 -8.63
CA GLU A 32 -3.17 -12.74 -9.45
C GLU A 32 -4.52 -13.23 -8.92
N LEU A 33 -4.61 -14.49 -8.49
CA LEU A 33 -5.78 -15.08 -7.83
C LEU A 33 -6.06 -14.47 -6.45
N ALA A 34 -5.03 -14.03 -5.73
CA ALA A 34 -5.19 -13.44 -4.40
C ALA A 34 -5.68 -11.98 -4.44
N TYR A 35 -5.46 -11.27 -5.55
CA TYR A 35 -5.77 -9.84 -5.64
C TYR A 35 -7.23 -9.51 -5.37
N ASP A 36 -8.18 -10.13 -6.09
CA ASP A 36 -9.60 -9.78 -5.97
C ASP A 36 -10.20 -10.10 -4.58
N PRO A 37 -9.90 -11.27 -3.97
CA PRO A 37 -10.29 -11.54 -2.59
C PRO A 37 -9.76 -10.49 -1.61
N VAL A 38 -8.48 -10.11 -1.69
CA VAL A 38 -7.89 -9.10 -0.80
C VAL A 38 -8.49 -7.72 -1.08
N PHE A 39 -8.73 -7.39 -2.35
CA PHE A 39 -9.33 -6.10 -2.75
C PHE A 39 -10.73 -5.94 -2.14
N SER A 40 -11.51 -7.02 -2.10
CA SER A 40 -12.82 -7.02 -1.44
C SER A 40 -12.76 -6.69 0.06
N TRP A 41 -11.64 -6.99 0.72
CA TRP A 41 -11.45 -6.72 2.15
C TRP A 41 -11.18 -5.24 2.45
N LEU A 42 -10.88 -4.41 1.45
CA LEU A 42 -10.84 -2.95 1.59
C LEU A 42 -12.19 -2.37 2.03
N SER A 43 -13.29 -3.09 1.79
CA SER A 43 -14.64 -2.73 2.22
C SER A 43 -15.13 -3.51 3.46
N ALA A 44 -14.24 -4.25 4.13
CA ALA A 44 -14.60 -5.02 5.32
C ALA A 44 -15.16 -4.11 6.44
N LYS A 45 -16.04 -4.64 7.29
CA LYS A 45 -16.61 -3.88 8.44
C LYS A 45 -15.54 -3.52 9.48
N ASP A 46 -14.60 -4.43 9.71
CA ASP A 46 -13.50 -4.27 10.68
C ASP A 46 -12.42 -3.34 10.12
N ALA A 47 -12.10 -2.26 10.86
CA ALA A 47 -11.14 -1.25 10.43
C ALA A 47 -9.70 -1.78 10.30
N LYS A 48 -9.30 -2.71 11.18
CA LYS A 48 -7.98 -3.33 11.13
C LYS A 48 -7.86 -4.22 9.89
N VAL A 49 -8.91 -4.97 9.56
CA VAL A 49 -8.95 -5.76 8.31
C VAL A 49 -8.78 -4.86 7.08
N ARG A 50 -9.44 -3.68 7.05
CA ARG A 50 -9.26 -2.73 5.95
C ARG A 50 -7.83 -2.18 5.87
N ALA A 51 -7.22 -1.85 7.00
CA ALA A 51 -5.84 -1.33 7.05
C ALA A 51 -4.82 -2.36 6.54
N GLU A 52 -4.92 -3.61 7.01
CA GLU A 52 -4.07 -4.73 6.57
C GLU A 52 -4.30 -5.06 5.08
N ALA A 53 -5.56 -5.04 4.63
CA ALA A 53 -5.89 -5.25 3.22
C ALA A 53 -5.29 -4.15 2.34
N ALA A 54 -5.33 -2.89 2.77
CA ALA A 54 -4.72 -1.77 2.03
C ALA A 54 -3.21 -1.97 1.89
N ASN A 55 -2.52 -2.32 2.97
CA ASN A 55 -1.10 -2.63 2.92
C ASN A 55 -0.80 -3.80 1.97
N CYS A 56 -1.57 -4.88 2.10
CA CYS A 56 -1.42 -6.06 1.26
C CYS A 56 -1.63 -5.74 -0.22
N ILE A 57 -2.67 -4.97 -0.57
CA ILE A 57 -2.92 -4.57 -1.96
C ILE A 57 -1.75 -3.78 -2.52
N GLY A 58 -1.19 -2.85 -1.75
CA GLY A 58 0.02 -2.12 -2.17
C GLY A 58 1.17 -3.07 -2.51
N GLU A 59 1.42 -4.09 -1.69
CA GLU A 59 2.45 -5.09 -1.96
C GLU A 59 2.10 -5.96 -3.18
N LEU A 60 0.82 -6.30 -3.41
CA LEU A 60 0.39 -7.01 -4.61
C LEU A 60 0.58 -6.17 -5.88
N CYS A 61 0.45 -4.84 -5.81
CA CYS A 61 0.71 -3.95 -6.96
C CYS A 61 2.13 -4.11 -7.53
N LEU A 62 3.12 -4.42 -6.69
CA LEU A 62 4.51 -4.69 -7.10
C LEU A 62 4.69 -6.02 -7.86
N MET A 63 3.67 -6.89 -7.84
CA MET A 63 3.79 -8.26 -8.32
C MET A 63 2.77 -8.61 -9.41
N ILE A 64 1.64 -7.90 -9.49
CA ILE A 64 0.67 -8.07 -10.59
C ILE A 64 1.22 -7.51 -11.90
N PRO A 65 0.68 -7.93 -13.05
CA PRO A 65 1.04 -7.34 -14.35
C PRO A 65 0.78 -5.83 -14.38
N PRO A 66 1.67 -5.01 -14.96
CA PRO A 66 1.49 -3.54 -15.04
C PRO A 66 0.17 -3.12 -15.68
N LYS A 67 -0.26 -3.86 -16.71
CA LYS A 67 -1.56 -3.64 -17.35
C LYS A 67 -2.73 -3.71 -16.35
N ARG A 68 -2.73 -4.69 -15.43
CA ARG A 68 -3.77 -4.82 -14.41
C ARG A 68 -3.71 -3.63 -13.44
N LEU A 69 -2.53 -3.20 -13.03
CA LEU A 69 -2.39 -2.03 -12.18
C LEU A 69 -3.03 -0.79 -12.81
N ILE A 70 -2.73 -0.53 -14.10
CA ILE A 70 -3.27 0.60 -14.86
C ILE A 70 -4.80 0.52 -14.97
N ASP A 71 -5.34 -0.66 -15.31
CA ASP A 71 -6.79 -0.89 -15.44
C ASP A 71 -7.52 -0.63 -14.11
N GLU A 72 -6.90 -0.99 -12.98
CA GLU A 72 -7.48 -0.88 -11.65
C GLU A 72 -7.24 0.49 -11.00
N MET A 73 -6.30 1.29 -11.51
CA MET A 73 -5.83 2.53 -10.88
C MET A 73 -6.98 3.51 -10.59
N ARG A 74 -7.90 3.66 -11.55
CA ARG A 74 -9.07 4.56 -11.44
C ARG A 74 -9.91 4.29 -10.20
N LYS A 75 -10.04 3.02 -9.78
CA LYS A 75 -10.78 2.64 -8.57
C LYS A 75 -9.88 2.51 -7.35
N LEU A 76 -8.63 2.11 -7.55
CA LEU A 76 -7.69 1.86 -6.45
C LEU A 76 -7.27 3.15 -5.75
N VAL A 77 -6.97 4.22 -6.50
CA VAL A 77 -6.55 5.50 -5.91
C VAL A 77 -7.64 6.09 -5.01
N PRO A 78 -8.89 6.29 -5.46
CA PRO A 78 -9.94 6.80 -4.57
C PRO A 78 -10.16 5.92 -3.33
N MET A 79 -10.00 4.60 -3.46
CA MET A 79 -10.11 3.68 -2.33
C MET A 79 -9.01 3.90 -1.30
N PHE A 80 -7.75 4.01 -1.72
CA PHE A 80 -6.64 4.34 -0.81
C PHE A 80 -6.85 5.68 -0.12
N LEU A 81 -7.19 6.74 -0.87
CA LEU A 81 -7.38 8.07 -0.30
C LEU A 81 -8.53 8.11 0.70
N ASN A 82 -9.63 7.42 0.40
CA ASN A 82 -10.76 7.30 1.32
C ASN A 82 -10.41 6.50 2.58
N LEU A 83 -9.65 5.41 2.46
CA LEU A 83 -9.19 4.63 3.61
C LEU A 83 -8.21 5.42 4.48
N HIS A 84 -7.27 6.12 3.85
CA HIS A 84 -6.28 6.96 4.52
C HIS A 84 -6.94 8.04 5.38
N ARG A 85 -8.04 8.63 4.91
CA ARG A 85 -8.81 9.64 5.67
C ARG A 85 -9.66 9.03 6.80
N LYS A 86 -10.15 7.79 6.63
CA LYS A 86 -11.10 7.15 7.57
C LYS A 86 -10.43 6.34 8.67
N ILE A 87 -9.24 5.83 8.43
CA ILE A 87 -8.52 4.96 9.36
C ILE A 87 -7.64 5.84 10.25
N GLY A 88 -7.99 5.94 11.53
CA GLY A 88 -7.14 6.62 12.52
C GLY A 88 -6.11 5.66 13.13
N VAL A 89 -6.59 4.56 13.73
CA VAL A 89 -5.73 3.49 14.25
C VAL A 89 -5.24 2.65 13.07
N ASP A 90 -3.93 2.43 12.97
CA ASP A 90 -3.26 1.72 11.88
C ASP A 90 -3.22 2.44 10.52
N GLN A 91 -3.38 3.77 10.50
CA GLN A 91 -3.26 4.58 9.27
C GLN A 91 -1.95 4.34 8.50
N HIS A 92 -0.83 4.15 9.20
CA HIS A 92 0.48 3.82 8.61
C HIS A 92 0.45 2.63 7.66
N LEU A 93 -0.42 1.63 7.88
CA LEU A 93 -0.55 0.48 6.98
C LEU A 93 -1.14 0.89 5.63
N VAL A 94 -2.08 1.84 5.64
CA VAL A 94 -2.65 2.40 4.41
C VAL A 94 -1.60 3.24 3.68
N THR A 95 -0.85 4.07 4.40
CA THR A 95 0.25 4.87 3.84
C THR A 95 1.35 4.00 3.26
N GLN A 96 1.71 2.90 3.92
CA GLN A 96 2.66 1.91 3.42
C GLN A 96 2.15 1.27 2.13
N GLY A 97 0.88 0.85 2.08
CA GLY A 97 0.25 0.33 0.87
C GLY A 97 0.26 1.33 -0.29
N LEU A 98 -0.01 2.61 0.01
CA LEU A 98 0.05 3.69 -0.97
C LEU A 98 1.49 3.93 -1.48
N CYS A 99 2.49 3.84 -0.63
CA CYS A 99 3.90 3.90 -1.02
C CYS A 99 4.26 2.78 -2.00
N ARG A 100 3.85 1.53 -1.71
CA ARG A 100 4.10 0.39 -2.61
C ARG A 100 3.36 0.50 -3.93
N PHE A 101 2.14 1.03 -3.90
CA PHE A 101 1.41 1.35 -5.12
C PHE A 101 2.16 2.40 -5.97
N LEU A 102 2.68 3.47 -5.36
CA LEU A 102 3.48 4.48 -6.05
C LEU A 102 4.76 3.85 -6.63
N GLU A 103 5.46 3.01 -5.87
CA GLU A 103 6.65 2.30 -6.35
C GLU A 103 6.33 1.45 -7.60
N ALA A 104 5.20 0.74 -7.59
CA ALA A 104 4.76 -0.06 -8.73
C ALA A 104 4.36 0.79 -9.95
N ALA A 105 3.65 1.91 -9.71
CA ALA A 105 3.18 2.80 -10.76
C ALA A 105 4.34 3.56 -11.43
N CYS A 106 5.30 4.08 -10.65
CA CYS A 106 6.48 4.78 -11.17
C CYS A 106 7.46 3.86 -11.90
N ALA A 107 7.37 2.53 -11.69
CA ALA A 107 8.23 1.56 -12.39
C ALA A 107 7.83 1.35 -13.87
N ASP A 108 6.62 1.75 -14.28
CA ASP A 108 6.16 1.69 -15.67
C ASP A 108 5.91 3.12 -16.19
N GLU A 109 6.73 3.57 -17.13
CA GLU A 109 6.63 4.90 -17.75
C GLU A 109 5.30 5.13 -18.48
N ASN A 110 4.56 4.06 -18.83
CA ASN A 110 3.24 4.17 -19.47
C ASN A 110 2.10 4.30 -18.46
N CYS A 111 2.39 4.18 -17.15
CA CYS A 111 1.37 4.30 -16.12
C CYS A 111 0.89 5.77 -16.02
N PRO A 112 -0.42 6.05 -16.15
CA PRO A 112 -0.93 7.42 -16.15
C PRO A 112 -1.06 8.00 -14.73
N LEU A 113 -0.01 7.90 -13.92
CA LEU A 113 0.00 8.28 -12.51
C LEU A 113 -0.17 9.78 -12.30
N ASP A 114 0.31 10.61 -13.24
CA ASP A 114 0.26 12.08 -13.16
C ASP A 114 -1.15 12.62 -12.87
N ALA A 115 -2.18 11.97 -13.42
CA ALA A 115 -3.57 12.36 -13.24
C ALA A 115 -4.08 12.21 -11.79
N TYR A 116 -3.35 11.50 -10.93
CA TYR A 116 -3.73 11.19 -9.55
C TYR A 116 -2.72 11.73 -8.53
N LEU A 117 -1.54 12.14 -9.00
CA LEU A 117 -0.41 12.42 -8.13
C LEU A 117 -0.70 13.60 -7.19
N GLU A 118 -1.30 14.67 -7.69
CA GLU A 118 -1.66 15.84 -6.88
C GLU A 118 -2.61 15.46 -5.73
N ASP A 119 -3.65 14.69 -6.01
CA ASP A 119 -4.61 14.23 -4.99
C ASP A 119 -3.95 13.34 -3.93
N ILE A 120 -3.02 12.48 -4.35
CA ILE A 120 -2.25 11.61 -3.46
C ILE A 120 -1.36 12.45 -2.54
N LEU A 121 -0.57 13.36 -3.09
CA LEU A 121 0.35 14.20 -2.31
C LEU A 121 -0.42 15.12 -1.36
N ASN A 122 -1.53 15.71 -1.81
CA ASN A 122 -2.39 16.55 -0.96
C ASN A 122 -3.00 15.77 0.22
N ALA A 123 -3.34 14.49 0.03
CA ALA A 123 -3.84 13.65 1.11
C ALA A 123 -2.75 13.26 2.13
N LEU A 124 -1.49 13.17 1.69
CA LEU A 124 -0.35 12.81 2.54
C LEU A 124 0.31 14.00 3.23
N PHE A 125 0.23 15.18 2.64
CA PHE A 125 0.86 16.41 3.14
C PHE A 125 0.58 16.70 4.63
N PRO A 126 -0.64 16.51 5.16
CA PRO A 126 -0.90 16.72 6.59
C PRO A 126 -0.07 15.84 7.53
N LEU A 127 0.36 14.65 7.10
CA LEU A 127 1.23 13.76 7.89
C LEU A 127 2.68 14.25 7.93
N VAL A 128 3.11 15.02 6.93
CA VAL A 128 4.46 15.59 6.86
C VAL A 128 4.55 16.87 7.67
N TYR A 129 3.52 17.72 7.55
CA TYR A 129 3.47 19.03 8.20
C TYR A 129 3.05 18.98 9.68
N SER A 130 2.56 17.85 10.20
CA SER A 130 2.24 17.74 11.62
C SER A 130 3.50 17.93 12.46
N VAL A 131 3.71 19.15 12.97
CA VAL A 131 4.81 19.47 13.89
C VAL A 131 4.56 18.67 15.17
N PRO A 132 5.36 17.65 15.47
CA PRO A 132 5.35 17.10 16.80
C PRO A 132 6.01 18.18 17.66
N GLU A 133 5.32 18.69 18.67
CA GLU A 133 6.06 19.25 19.79
C GLU A 133 6.98 18.12 20.27
N GLN A 134 8.27 18.23 19.96
CA GLN A 134 9.21 17.10 19.83
C GLN A 134 9.36 16.24 21.10
N ALA A 135 8.74 16.66 22.20
CA ALA A 135 8.66 15.94 23.47
C ALA A 135 7.50 14.91 23.57
N ILE A 136 6.46 14.98 22.72
CA ILE A 136 5.24 14.15 22.86
C ILE A 136 4.72 13.66 21.48
N ALA A 137 5.60 13.16 20.62
CA ALA A 137 5.16 12.42 19.43
C ALA A 137 4.81 10.97 19.82
N SER A 138 3.59 10.52 19.51
CA SER A 138 3.26 9.10 19.66
C SER A 138 4.06 8.23 18.67
N ASN A 139 4.34 6.98 19.02
CA ASN A 139 4.94 6.02 18.07
C ASN A 139 4.11 5.87 16.76
N ILE A 140 2.81 6.14 16.83
CA ILE A 140 1.88 6.07 15.69
C ILE A 140 2.12 7.24 14.74
N SER A 141 2.21 8.47 15.25
CA SER A 141 2.43 9.67 14.41
C SER A 141 3.79 9.63 13.71
N MET A 142 4.84 9.12 14.37
CA MET A 142 6.16 8.96 13.75
C MET A 142 6.16 7.96 12.58
N ARG A 143 5.41 6.84 12.72
CA ARG A 143 5.27 5.85 11.65
C ARG A 143 4.50 6.43 10.46
N ASN A 144 3.38 7.10 10.71
CA ASN A 144 2.60 7.76 9.65
C ASN A 144 3.46 8.77 8.87
N GLN A 145 4.20 9.62 9.59
CA GLN A 145 5.06 10.63 8.99
C GLN A 145 6.20 10.00 8.16
N SER A 146 6.84 8.95 8.69
CA SER A 146 7.92 8.23 8.01
C SER A 146 7.45 7.60 6.70
N GLU A 147 6.28 6.95 6.70
CA GLU A 147 5.70 6.37 5.48
C GLU A 147 5.25 7.46 4.50
N ALA A 148 4.72 8.60 4.98
CA ALA A 148 4.39 9.71 4.12
C ALA A 148 5.62 10.25 3.39
N PHE A 149 6.75 10.46 4.09
CA PHE A 149 8.00 10.87 3.45
C PHE A 149 8.49 9.89 2.38
N ARG A 150 8.31 8.58 2.60
CA ARG A 150 8.63 7.57 1.58
C ARG A 150 7.78 7.74 0.32
N CYS A 151 6.48 8.00 0.47
CA CYS A 151 5.62 8.30 -0.68
C CYS A 151 6.09 9.54 -1.45
N PHE A 152 6.44 10.63 -0.76
CA PHE A 152 6.98 11.84 -1.40
C PHE A 152 8.31 11.58 -2.12
N HIS A 153 9.18 10.73 -1.55
CA HIS A 153 10.45 10.36 -2.17
C HIS A 153 10.28 9.51 -3.44
N VAL A 154 9.30 8.60 -3.45
CA VAL A 154 9.04 7.74 -4.62
C VAL A 154 8.40 8.52 -5.76
N ALA A 155 7.58 9.52 -5.43
CA ALA A 155 6.79 10.24 -6.41
C ALA A 155 7.44 11.55 -6.93
N GLY A 156 8.60 11.93 -6.41
CA GLY A 156 9.36 13.13 -6.81
C GLY A 156 10.71 12.77 -7.39
#